data_AF-A0A9E2A547-F1
#
_entry.id   AF-A0A9E2A547-F1
#
_cell.length_a   1.000
_cell.length_b   1.000
_cell.length_c   1.000
_cell.angle_alpha   90.00
_cell.angle_beta   90.00
_cell.angle_gamma   90.00
#
_symmetry.space_group_name_H-M   'P 1'
#
loop_
_entity.id
_entity.type
_entity.pdbx_description
1 polymer ?
#
loop_
_entity_poly.entity_id
_entity_poly.type
_entity_poly.pdbx_seq_one_letter_code
_entity_poly.pdbx_strand_id
1 'polypeptide(L)'
;MVLHRRAYGLRSNWSIGFKSPTGRVCAGFSELVYDDRFSGGDSIRIASIRAINAEEEEDLLIRYGKKKPEYVHTPEPGDVKGADVEELDPAADDESSRD
;
A
#
# COMPACT_ATOMS: atom_id res chain seq x y z
N MET A 1 7.06 -29.38 18.09
CA MET A 1 5.72 -29.67 17.53
C MET A 1 5.37 -28.53 16.60
N VAL A 2 4.96 -28.77 15.35
CA VAL A 2 4.66 -27.70 14.37
C VAL A 2 3.15 -27.66 14.15
N LEU A 3 2.54 -26.49 14.32
CA LEU A 3 1.12 -26.31 14.06
C LEU A 3 0.96 -25.82 12.62
N HIS A 4 0.55 -26.73 11.73
CA HIS A 4 0.27 -26.41 10.33
C HIS A 4 -1.23 -26.14 10.16
N ARG A 5 -1.62 -24.86 10.03
CA ARG A 5 -2.95 -24.49 9.52
C ARG A 5 -2.78 -23.87 8.14
N ARG A 6 -3.24 -24.56 7.09
CA ARG A 6 -3.30 -23.97 5.76
C ARG A 6 -4.22 -22.74 5.80
N ALA A 7 -3.73 -21.61 5.32
CA ALA A 7 -4.56 -20.43 5.11
C ALA A 7 -5.57 -20.73 3.99
N TYR A 8 -6.85 -20.58 4.30
CA TYR A 8 -7.95 -20.94 3.41
C TYR A 8 -8.00 -19.98 2.21
N GLY A 9 -8.08 -20.50 0.98
CA GLY A 9 -8.30 -19.70 -0.23
C GLY A 9 -7.06 -19.33 -1.07
N LEU A 10 -5.86 -19.74 -0.68
CA LEU A 10 -4.66 -19.59 -1.53
C LEU A 10 -4.62 -20.72 -2.57
N ARG A 11 -4.68 -20.36 -3.86
CA ARG A 11 -4.62 -21.31 -5.00
C ARG A 11 -3.20 -21.74 -5.37
N SER A 12 -2.17 -21.14 -4.78
CA SER A 12 -0.78 -21.60 -4.91
C SER A 12 -0.46 -22.58 -3.78
N ASN A 13 0.51 -23.47 -3.97
CA ASN A 13 0.97 -24.40 -2.93
C ASN A 13 1.63 -23.69 -1.72
N TRP A 14 1.54 -22.36 -1.65
CA TRP A 14 2.08 -21.56 -0.58
C TRP A 14 1.34 -21.82 0.73
N SER A 15 2.11 -22.03 1.79
CA SER A 15 1.59 -22.40 3.08
C SER A 15 2.21 -21.55 4.18
N ILE A 16 1.38 -21.06 5.09
CA ILE A 16 1.78 -20.35 6.31
C ILE A 16 1.59 -21.27 7.51
N GLY A 17 2.56 -21.29 8.41
CA GLY A 17 2.55 -22.16 9.57
C GLY A 17 3.37 -21.58 10.71
N PHE A 18 3.15 -22.13 11.91
CA PHE A 18 3.83 -21.66 13.11
C PHE A 18 4.68 -22.77 13.69
N LYS A 19 5.98 -22.50 13.81
CA LYS A 19 6.89 -23.34 14.58
C LYS A 19 6.97 -22.76 15.99
N SER A 20 6.43 -23.49 16.96
CA SER A 20 6.46 -23.10 18.36
C SER A 20 6.94 -24.26 19.23
N PRO A 21 7.96 -24.06 20.09
CA PRO A 21 8.38 -25.08 21.04
C PRO A 21 7.29 -25.47 22.04
N THR A 22 6.43 -24.51 22.42
CA THR A 22 5.48 -24.65 23.54
C THR A 22 4.07 -25.04 23.08
N GLY A 23 3.86 -25.22 21.78
CA GLY A 23 2.51 -25.42 21.21
C GLY A 23 1.60 -24.18 21.25
N ARG A 24 2.07 -23.06 21.80
CA ARG A 24 1.39 -21.75 21.79
C ARG A 24 2.14 -20.78 20.89
N VAL A 25 1.43 -20.01 20.07
CA VAL A 25 2.05 -18.97 19.25
C VAL A 25 2.40 -17.76 20.13
N CYS A 26 3.50 -17.07 19.83
CA CYS A 26 4.02 -15.89 20.57
C CYS A 26 4.61 -16.15 21.96
N ALA A 27 5.16 -17.33 22.22
CA ALA A 27 5.89 -17.59 23.47
C ALA A 27 7.34 -17.00 23.47
N GLY A 28 7.60 -15.94 22.69
CA GLY A 28 8.92 -15.30 22.52
C GLY A 28 9.90 -16.01 21.59
N PHE A 29 9.64 -17.28 21.25
CA PHE A 29 10.50 -18.12 20.39
C PHE A 29 9.74 -18.73 19.20
N SER A 30 8.57 -18.18 18.88
CA SER A 30 7.76 -18.68 17.78
C SER A 30 8.26 -18.13 16.45
N GLU A 31 8.31 -18.99 15.44
CA GLU A 31 8.71 -18.64 14.07
C GLU A 31 7.51 -18.81 13.14
N LEU A 32 7.34 -17.85 12.24
CA LEU A 32 6.45 -17.94 11.10
C LEU A 32 7.23 -18.59 9.96
N VAL A 33 6.71 -19.70 9.43
CA VAL A 33 7.26 -20.37 8.25
C VAL A 33 6.31 -20.11 7.09
N TYR A 34 6.85 -19.66 5.95
CA TYR A 34 6.09 -19.40 4.74
C TYR A 34 6.81 -20.00 3.53
N ASP A 35 6.30 -21.10 2.97
CA ASP A 35 6.90 -21.76 1.81
C ASP A 35 5.93 -22.76 1.16
N ASP A 36 6.28 -23.26 -0.03
CA ASP A 36 5.68 -24.44 -0.62
C ASP A 36 5.98 -25.67 0.27
N ARG A 37 4.92 -26.24 0.85
CA ARG A 37 4.94 -27.48 1.66
C ARG A 37 5.82 -27.48 2.91
N PHE A 38 6.28 -26.34 3.42
CA PHE A 38 7.11 -26.24 4.64
C PHE A 38 8.41 -27.07 4.58
N SER A 39 8.91 -27.38 3.37
CA SER A 39 10.04 -28.31 3.17
C SER A 39 11.44 -27.69 3.29
N GLY A 40 11.57 -26.37 3.20
CA GLY A 40 12.87 -25.70 3.36
C GLY A 40 12.77 -24.19 3.63
N GLY A 41 11.60 -23.74 4.06
CA GLY A 41 11.19 -22.35 3.99
C GLY A 41 11.87 -21.39 4.95
N ASP A 42 12.12 -20.19 4.43
CA ASP A 42 12.46 -19.00 5.20
C ASP A 42 11.57 -18.87 6.44
N SER A 43 12.21 -18.62 7.58
CA SER A 43 11.54 -18.47 8.87
C SER A 43 11.74 -17.05 9.41
N ILE A 44 10.65 -16.40 9.78
CA ILE A 44 10.68 -15.08 10.42
C ILE A 44 10.36 -15.25 11.90
N ARG A 45 11.20 -14.68 12.78
CA ARG A 45 10.90 -14.63 14.21
C ARG A 45 9.69 -13.74 14.46
N ILE A 46 8.73 -14.25 15.23
CA ILE A 46 7.53 -13.51 15.60
C ILE A 46 7.85 -12.65 16.81
N ALA A 47 7.87 -11.34 16.63
CA ALA A 47 8.04 -10.38 17.72
C ALA A 47 6.75 -10.21 18.53
N SER A 48 5.60 -10.07 17.85
CA SER A 48 4.29 -9.93 18.48
C SER A 48 3.17 -10.34 17.52
N ILE A 49 2.01 -10.71 18.07
CA ILE A 49 0.76 -10.87 17.33
C ILE A 49 -0.27 -10.00 18.03
N ARG A 50 -0.99 -9.20 17.25
CA ARG A 50 -2.14 -8.41 17.70
C ARG A 50 -3.28 -8.54 16.72
N ALA A 51 -4.49 -8.27 17.19
CA ALA A 51 -5.61 -8.02 16.29
C ALA A 51 -5.36 -6.73 15.49
N ILE A 52 -5.77 -6.73 14.23
CA ILE A 52 -5.86 -5.52 13.43
C ILE A 52 -7.24 -4.89 13.64
N ASN A 53 -7.33 -3.57 13.54
CA ASN A 53 -8.60 -2.86 13.55
C ASN A 53 -9.20 -2.78 12.12
N ALA A 54 -10.41 -2.23 12.00
CA ALA A 54 -11.12 -2.16 10.71
C ALA A 54 -10.43 -1.23 9.69
N GLU A 55 -9.81 -0.14 10.14
CA GLU A 55 -9.06 0.79 9.28
C GLU A 55 -7.82 0.12 8.70
N GLU A 56 -7.07 -0.59 9.53
CA GLU A 56 -5.89 -1.37 9.12
C GLU A 56 -6.26 -2.50 8.16
N GLU A 57 -7.40 -3.16 8.38
CA GLU A 57 -7.93 -4.16 7.45
C GLU A 57 -8.22 -3.54 6.08
N GLU A 58 -8.90 -2.40 6.06
CA GLU A 58 -9.19 -1.67 4.82
C GLU A 58 -7.91 -1.26 4.08
N ASP A 59 -6.94 -0.69 4.80
CA ASP A 59 -5.65 -0.32 4.24
C ASP A 59 -4.94 -1.50 3.58
N LEU A 60 -4.99 -2.67 4.22
CA LEU A 60 -4.42 -3.90 3.67
C LEU A 60 -5.17 -4.35 2.42
N LEU A 61 -6.50 -4.31 2.44
CA LEU A 61 -7.31 -4.66 1.28
C LEU A 61 -7.06 -3.73 0.10
N ILE A 62 -6.90 -2.43 0.33
CA ILE A 62 -6.54 -1.46 -0.70
C ILE A 62 -5.13 -1.74 -1.22
N ARG A 63 -4.14 -1.86 -0.34
CA ARG A 63 -2.72 -2.09 -0.69
C ARG A 63 -2.52 -3.33 -1.55
N TYR A 64 -3.26 -4.41 -1.28
CA TYR A 64 -3.18 -5.65 -2.05
C TYR A 64 -4.25 -5.77 -3.15
N GLY A 65 -4.91 -4.66 -3.51
CA GLY A 65 -5.82 -4.60 -4.66
C GLY A 65 -7.11 -5.40 -4.51
N LYS A 66 -7.51 -5.72 -3.27
CA LYS A 66 -8.76 -6.40 -2.93
C LYS A 66 -9.94 -5.43 -2.72
N LYS A 67 -9.65 -4.16 -2.42
CA LYS A 67 -10.63 -3.06 -2.33
C LYS A 67 -10.10 -1.86 -3.13
N LYS A 68 -10.98 -1.06 -3.73
CA LYS A 68 -10.61 0.25 -4.29
C LYS A 68 -10.66 1.31 -3.18
N PRO A 69 -9.73 2.27 -3.16
CA PRO A 69 -9.80 3.37 -2.20
C PRO A 69 -11.09 4.16 -2.40
N GLU A 70 -11.64 4.69 -1.31
CA GLU A 70 -12.76 5.61 -1.41
C GLU A 70 -12.33 6.84 -2.20
N TYR A 71 -13.15 7.22 -3.18
CA TYR A 71 -12.88 8.37 -4.02
C TYR A 71 -13.31 9.62 -3.25
N VAL A 72 -12.35 10.41 -2.77
CA VAL A 72 -12.65 11.76 -2.32
C VAL A 72 -12.94 12.57 -3.58
N HIS A 73 -14.19 12.98 -3.76
CA HIS A 73 -14.54 13.86 -4.87
C HIS A 73 -13.74 15.15 -4.72
N THR A 74 -12.96 15.50 -5.75
CA THR A 74 -12.38 16.84 -5.84
C THR A 74 -13.54 17.83 -5.81
N PRO A 75 -13.56 18.82 -4.90
CA PRO A 75 -14.60 19.84 -4.91
C PRO A 75 -14.67 20.47 -6.29
N GLU A 76 -15.89 20.82 -6.74
CA GLU A 76 -16.06 21.48 -8.04
C GLU A 76 -15.11 22.67 -8.12
N PRO A 77 -14.36 22.82 -9.24
CA PRO A 77 -13.57 24.02 -9.46
C PRO A 77 -14.48 25.23 -9.28
N GLY A 78 -14.16 26.09 -8.32
CA GLY A 78 -14.91 27.33 -8.16
C GLY A 78 -14.80 28.18 -9.42
N ASP A 79 -15.86 28.90 -9.76
CA ASP A 79 -15.85 29.90 -10.84
C ASP A 79 -14.83 30.98 -10.50
N VAL A 80 -13.58 30.79 -10.92
CA VAL A 80 -12.57 31.83 -10.90
C VAL A 80 -12.89 32.79 -12.05
N LYS A 81 -13.25 34.03 -11.72
CA LYS A 81 -13.37 35.07 -12.74
C LYS A 81 -12.02 35.18 -13.44
N GLY A 82 -12.01 34.91 -14.75
CA GLY A 82 -10.83 35.12 -15.58
C GLY A 82 -10.30 36.53 -15.36
N ALA A 83 -9.01 36.67 -15.15
CA ALA A 83 -8.37 37.97 -15.13
C ALA A 83 -8.42 38.55 -16.55
N ASP A 84 -8.79 39.82 -16.68
CA ASP A 84 -8.68 40.54 -17.94
C ASP A 84 -7.20 40.54 -18.36
N VAL A 85 -6.90 39.92 -19.50
CA VAL A 85 -5.56 39.92 -20.10
C VAL A 85 -5.49 41.14 -21.00
N GLU A 86 -4.71 42.15 -20.60
CA GLU A 86 -4.40 43.29 -21.46
C GLU A 86 -3.43 42.82 -22.56
N GLU A 87 -3.84 42.93 -23.83
CA GLU A 87 -2.97 42.61 -24.96
C GLU A 87 -1.81 43.61 -24.99
N LEU A 88 -0.58 43.10 -24.94
CA LEU A 88 0.62 43.91 -25.15
C LEU A 88 0.69 44.30 -26.63
N ASP A 89 0.44 45.57 -26.95
CA ASP A 89 0.64 46.13 -28.29
C ASP A 89 2.13 45.97 -28.69
N PRO A 90 2.45 45.24 -29.78
CA PRO A 90 3.84 45.00 -30.19
C PRO A 90 4.48 46.20 -30.92
N ALA A 91 3.88 47.38 -30.88
CA ALA A 91 4.34 48.56 -31.61
C ALA A 91 4.98 49.59 -30.66
N ALA A 92 6.15 49.26 -30.13
CA ALA A 92 7.09 50.24 -29.60
C ALA A 92 8.52 49.82 -29.99
N ASP A 93 9.01 50.53 -31.01
CA ASP A 93 10.41 50.92 -31.28
C ASP A 93 11.43 49.87 -31.77
N ASP A 94 11.75 49.94 -33.07
CA ASP A 94 13.16 50.06 -33.50
C ASP A 94 13.31 50.73 -34.89
N GLU A 95 12.97 52.02 -35.00
CA GLU A 95 13.60 52.88 -36.01
C GLU A 95 14.74 53.68 -35.36
N SER A 96 15.85 53.00 -35.04
CA SER A 96 17.14 53.67 -34.85
C SER A 96 18.32 52.74 -35.15
N SER A 97 18.64 52.57 -36.43
CA SER A 97 20.05 52.44 -36.82
C SER A 97 20.32 53.10 -38.17
N ARG A 98 21.19 54.11 -38.10
CA ARG A 98 21.79 54.89 -39.19
C ARG A 98 22.77 54.01 -39.98
N ASP A 99 22.83 54.20 -41.29
CA ASP A 99 23.95 54.85 -42.00
C ASP A 99 23.57 55.23 -43.44
#